data_AF-A0AAW2BWA5-F1
#
_entry.id   AF-A0AAW2BWA5-F1
#
_cell.length_a   1.000
_cell.length_b   1.000
_cell.length_c   1.000
_cell.angle_alpha   90.00
_cell.angle_beta   90.00
_cell.angle_gamma   90.00
#
_symmetry.space_group_name_H-M   'P 1'
#
loop_
_entity.id
_entity.type
_entity.pdbx_description
1 polymer ?
#
loop_
_entity_poly.entity_id
_entity_poly.type
_entity_poly.pdbx_seq_one_letter_code
_entity_poly.pdbx_strand_id
1 'polypeptide(L)'
;MWLSHPEFPNAVRDARDSPVDLSNAMAKFVEKARVWNKEVFGKLFHSKKRVVARLRCVQTALSTNPNNFLVDLEKELRVEFTKISKLEEDLWAMKSRITWLVKGIPVFIIPRRWSVEEETNSLA
;
A
#
# COMPACT_ATOMS: atom_id res chain seq x y z
N MET A 1 -8.08 -0.75 9.40
CA MET A 1 -7.72 -1.26 8.07
C MET A 1 -7.52 -2.77 8.05
N TRP A 2 -6.65 -3.37 8.88
CA TRP A 2 -6.60 -4.83 9.02
C TRP A 2 -7.92 -5.38 9.57
N LEU A 3 -8.38 -4.87 10.72
CA LEU A 3 -9.70 -5.17 11.30
C LEU A 3 -10.90 -4.67 10.47
N SER A 4 -10.64 -3.91 9.41
CA SER A 4 -11.69 -3.35 8.53
C SER A 4 -11.85 -4.17 7.24
N HIS A 5 -10.93 -5.10 6.98
CA HIS A 5 -10.98 -5.95 5.80
C HIS A 5 -11.74 -7.25 6.15
N PRO A 6 -12.77 -7.63 5.39
CA PRO A 6 -13.67 -8.74 5.75
C PRO A 6 -12.97 -10.10 5.88
N GLU A 7 -11.81 -10.28 5.25
CA GLU A 7 -11.04 -11.53 5.27
C GLU A 7 -9.99 -11.61 6.39
N PHE A 8 -9.67 -10.50 7.04
CA PHE A 8 -8.67 -10.48 8.10
C PHE A 8 -9.05 -11.31 9.34
N PRO A 9 -10.32 -11.30 9.81
CA PRO A 9 -10.72 -12.16 10.94
C PRO A 9 -10.56 -13.66 10.64
N ASN A 10 -10.77 -14.07 9.39
CA ASN A 10 -10.63 -15.47 8.97
C ASN A 10 -9.17 -15.91 9.00
N ALA A 11 -8.24 -15.06 8.52
CA ALA A 11 -6.82 -15.33 8.57
C ALA A 11 -6.27 -15.49 10.00
N VAL A 12 -6.82 -14.74 10.96
CA VAL A 12 -6.46 -14.83 12.39
C VAL A 12 -7.05 -16.10 13.04
N ARG A 13 -8.29 -16.46 12.71
CA ARG A 13 -8.94 -17.68 13.22
C ARG A 13 -8.21 -18.95 12.75
N ASP A 14 -7.90 -19.01 11.46
CA ASP A 14 -7.19 -20.16 10.87
C ASP A 14 -5.76 -20.33 11.41
N ALA A 15 -5.14 -19.24 11.88
CA ALA A 15 -3.84 -19.29 12.55
C ALA A 15 -3.95 -19.74 14.02
N ARG A 16 -5.12 -19.54 14.66
CA ARG A 16 -5.36 -19.85 16.08
C ARG A 16 -5.77 -21.30 16.31
N ASP A 17 -6.51 -21.92 15.39
CA ASP A 17 -7.02 -23.29 15.53
C ASP A 17 -5.99 -24.39 15.21
N SER A 18 -4.73 -24.04 14.93
CA SER A 18 -3.67 -25.02 14.61
C SER A 18 -2.98 -25.52 15.90
N PRO A 19 -3.09 -26.82 16.27
CA PRO A 19 -2.71 -27.33 17.58
C PRO A 19 -1.21 -27.63 17.80
N VAL A 20 -0.28 -27.02 17.06
CA VAL A 20 1.16 -27.31 17.19
C VAL A 20 2.01 -26.05 17.14
N ASP A 21 2.83 -25.92 18.18
CA ASP A 21 3.95 -25.01 18.41
C ASP A 21 3.69 -23.55 17.98
N LEU A 22 3.45 -22.69 18.97
CA LEU A 22 3.22 -21.26 18.80
C LEU A 22 4.27 -20.61 17.88
N SER A 23 5.52 -21.09 17.94
CA SER A 23 6.61 -20.66 17.07
C SER A 23 6.33 -20.97 15.59
N ASN A 24 5.84 -22.17 15.29
CA ASN A 24 5.50 -22.63 13.95
C ASN A 24 4.21 -21.96 13.42
N ALA A 25 3.22 -21.72 14.31
CA ALA A 25 2.03 -20.94 13.99
C ALA A 25 2.38 -19.46 13.69
N MET A 26 3.30 -18.88 14.46
CA MET A 26 3.82 -17.53 14.24
C MET A 26 4.59 -17.42 12.92
N ALA A 27 5.45 -18.39 12.61
CA ALA A 27 6.15 -18.45 11.32
C ALA A 27 5.18 -18.52 10.14
N LYS A 28 4.13 -19.36 10.23
CA LYS A 28 3.06 -19.43 9.22
C LYS A 28 2.29 -18.12 9.09
N PHE A 29 2.01 -17.45 10.21
CA PHE A 29 1.36 -16.15 10.21
C PHE A 29 2.23 -15.07 9.54
N VAL A 30 3.53 -15.03 9.86
CA VAL A 30 4.49 -14.11 9.24
C VAL A 30 4.55 -14.32 7.73
N GLU A 31 4.61 -15.57 7.27
CA GLU A 31 4.67 -15.84 5.83
C GLU A 31 3.35 -15.45 5.13
N LYS A 32 2.20 -15.78 5.71
CA LYS A 32 0.89 -15.34 5.18
C LYS A 32 0.78 -13.82 5.16
N ALA A 33 1.22 -13.13 6.21
CA ALA A 33 1.23 -11.68 6.28
C ALA A 33 2.20 -11.07 5.25
N ARG A 34 3.34 -11.72 4.96
CA ARG A 34 4.30 -11.29 3.94
C ARG A 34 3.72 -11.40 2.53
N VAL A 35 3.11 -12.53 2.20
CA VAL A 35 2.43 -12.73 0.91
C VAL A 35 1.30 -11.71 0.75
N TRP A 36 0.46 -11.55 1.78
CA TRP A 36 -0.62 -10.57 1.77
C TRP A 36 -0.11 -9.13 1.62
N ASN A 37 0.97 -8.76 2.32
CA ASN A 37 1.64 -7.47 2.12
C ASN A 37 2.05 -7.28 0.66
N LYS A 38 2.72 -8.28 0.06
CA LYS A 38 3.16 -8.17 -1.33
C LYS A 38 2.00 -8.03 -2.30
N GLU A 39 0.91 -8.77 -2.09
CA GLU A 39 -0.25 -8.69 -2.96
C GLU A 39 -1.00 -7.37 -2.82
N VAL A 40 -1.25 -6.91 -1.60
CA VAL A 40 -2.01 -5.68 -1.35
C VAL A 40 -1.17 -4.45 -1.69
N PHE A 41 0.06 -4.35 -1.19
CA PHE A 41 0.93 -3.20 -1.46
C PHE A 41 1.44 -3.23 -2.90
N GLY A 42 1.78 -4.39 -3.45
CA GLY A 42 2.16 -4.53 -4.84
C GLY A 42 1.05 -4.03 -5.76
N LYS A 43 -0.19 -4.47 -5.56
CA LYS A 43 -1.35 -3.97 -6.33
C LYS A 43 -1.52 -2.45 -6.18
N LEU A 44 -1.33 -1.90 -4.97
CA LEU A 44 -1.44 -0.45 -4.72
C LEU A 44 -0.37 0.35 -5.48
N PHE A 45 0.91 -0.05 -5.41
CA PHE A 45 2.00 0.60 -6.13
C PHE A 45 1.85 0.49 -7.65
N HIS A 46 1.44 -0.68 -8.16
CA HIS A 46 1.16 -0.87 -9.57
C HIS A 46 -0.03 0.00 -10.02
N SER A 47 -1.08 0.09 -9.22
CA SER A 47 -2.24 0.95 -9.48
C SER A 47 -1.81 2.42 -9.53
N LYS A 48 -1.01 2.89 -8.57
CA LYS A 48 -0.47 4.26 -8.56
C LYS A 48 0.35 4.56 -9.81
N LYS A 49 1.28 3.68 -10.17
CA LYS A 49 2.11 3.84 -11.38
C LYS A 49 1.24 3.93 -12.64
N ARG A 50 0.22 3.09 -12.75
CA ARG A 50 -0.73 3.09 -13.87
C ARG A 50 -1.52 4.40 -13.95
N VAL A 51 -2.06 4.88 -12.83
CA VAL A 51 -2.83 6.14 -12.78
C VAL A 51 -1.95 7.34 -13.16
N VAL A 52 -0.71 7.40 -12.65
CA VAL A 52 0.25 8.46 -12.99
C VAL A 52 0.62 8.44 -14.47
N ALA A 53 0.84 7.25 -15.05
CA ALA A 53 1.13 7.12 -16.48
C ALA A 53 -0.06 7.61 -17.33
N ARG A 54 -1.30 7.22 -16.98
CA ARG A 54 -2.51 7.69 -17.67
C ARG A 54 -2.69 9.20 -17.56
N LEU A 55 -2.49 9.79 -16.38
CA LEU A 55 -2.55 11.24 -16.18
C LEU A 55 -1.55 11.97 -17.09
N ARG A 56 -0.32 11.46 -17.22
CA ARG A 56 0.67 12.04 -18.14
C ARG A 56 0.19 12.00 -19.58
N CYS A 57 -0.32 10.86 -20.04
CA CYS A 57 -0.87 10.72 -21.40
C CYS A 57 -2.04 11.68 -21.64
N VAL A 58 -2.97 11.81 -20.69
CA VAL A 58 -4.12 12.73 -20.80
C VAL A 58 -3.64 14.18 -20.83
N GLN A 59 -2.68 14.55 -19.99
CA GLN A 59 -2.11 15.90 -19.98
C GLN A 59 -1.42 16.25 -21.30
N THR A 60 -0.66 15.31 -21.87
CA THR A 60 -0.05 15.47 -23.21
C THR A 60 -1.13 15.58 -24.28
N ALA A 61 -2.15 14.73 -24.26
CA ALA A 61 -3.25 14.78 -25.22
C ALA A 61 -4.03 16.11 -25.15
N LEU A 62 -4.33 16.61 -23.95
CA LEU A 62 -4.96 17.91 -23.73
C LEU A 62 -4.11 19.08 -24.24
N SER A 63 -2.78 18.98 -24.15
CA SER A 63 -1.87 20.02 -24.67
C SER A 63 -1.86 20.08 -26.19
N THR A 64 -2.15 18.97 -26.87
CA THR A 64 -2.18 18.88 -28.33
C THR A 64 -3.58 19.13 -28.90
N ASN A 65 -4.63 18.60 -28.25
CA ASN A 65 -6.01 18.77 -28.65
C ASN A 65 -6.94 18.78 -27.43
N PRO A 66 -7.39 19.96 -26.97
CA PRO A 66 -8.33 20.09 -25.88
C PRO A 66 -9.66 19.42 -26.23
N ASN A 67 -10.07 18.42 -25.45
CA ASN A 67 -11.34 17.72 -25.61
C ASN A 67 -12.04 17.60 -24.26
N ASN A 68 -13.34 17.93 -24.21
CA ASN A 68 -14.16 17.82 -23.00
C ASN A 68 -14.12 16.41 -22.39
N PHE A 69 -14.10 15.37 -23.24
CA PHE A 69 -13.94 13.99 -22.78
C PHE A 69 -12.61 13.76 -22.04
N LEU A 70 -11.52 14.34 -22.53
CA LEU A 70 -10.20 14.22 -21.89
C LEU A 70 -10.15 14.99 -20.57
N VAL A 71 -10.85 16.13 -20.47
CA VAL A 71 -10.98 16.90 -19.22
C VAL A 71 -11.74 16.11 -18.15
N ASP A 72 -12.84 15.44 -18.52
CA ASP A 72 -13.58 14.63 -17.56
C ASP A 72 -12.80 13.36 -17.16
N LEU A 73 -12.12 12.72 -18.10
CA LEU A 73 -11.21 11.61 -17.81
C LEU A 73 -10.06 12.03 -16.88
N GLU A 74 -9.52 13.25 -17.04
CA GLU A 74 -8.50 13.78 -16.14
C GLU A 74 -9.03 13.93 -14.71
N LYS A 75 -10.24 14.45 -14.54
CA LYS A 75 -10.89 14.59 -13.22
C LYS A 75 -11.06 13.24 -12.55
N GLU A 76 -11.55 12.24 -13.27
CA GLU A 76 -11.72 10.88 -12.75
C GLU A 76 -10.38 10.28 -12.29
N LEU A 77 -9.34 10.38 -13.12
CA LEU A 77 -8.00 9.88 -12.79
C LEU A 77 -7.39 10.60 -11.59
N ARG A 78 -7.64 11.91 -11.43
CA ARG A 78 -7.21 12.67 -10.24
C ARG A 78 -7.90 12.18 -8.97
N VAL A 79 -9.20 11.87 -9.03
CA VAL A 79 -9.94 11.28 -7.90
C VAL A 79 -9.38 9.91 -7.54
N GLU A 80 -9.11 9.04 -8.52
CA GLU A 80 -8.47 7.75 -8.27
C GLU A 80 -7.09 7.90 -7.63
N PHE A 81 -6.28 8.85 -8.11
CA PHE A 81 -4.97 9.14 -7.56
C PHE A 81 -5.03 9.60 -6.09
N THR A 82 -5.98 10.49 -5.76
CA THR A 82 -6.18 10.95 -4.37
C THR A 82 -6.59 9.80 -3.47
N LYS A 83 -7.48 8.90 -3.92
CA LYS A 83 -7.87 7.70 -3.15
C LYS A 83 -6.66 6.81 -2.86
N ILE A 84 -5.84 6.52 -3.86
CA ILE A 84 -4.62 5.71 -3.72
C ILE A 84 -3.62 6.39 -2.76
N SER A 85 -3.43 7.71 -2.90
CA SER A 85 -2.51 8.46 -2.05
C SER A 85 -2.96 8.47 -0.58
N LYS A 86 -4.28 8.58 -0.34
CA LYS A 86 -4.83 8.53 1.02
C LYS A 86 -4.60 7.16 1.68
N LEU A 87 -4.79 6.07 0.93
CA LEU A 87 -4.49 4.72 1.40
C LEU A 87 -3.01 4.57 1.76
N GLU A 88 -2.10 5.09 0.94
CA GLU A 88 -0.66 5.10 1.25
C GLU A 88 -0.36 5.88 2.52
N GLU A 89 -0.90 7.09 2.68
CA GLU A 89 -0.71 7.91 3.88
C GLU A 89 -1.17 7.19 5.15
N ASP A 90 -2.35 6.56 5.12
CA ASP A 90 -2.90 5.84 6.28
C ASP A 90 -2.02 4.62 6.64
N LEU A 91 -1.48 3.94 5.63
CA LEU A 91 -0.53 2.83 5.82
C LEU A 91 0.79 3.32 6.40
N TRP A 92 1.32 4.44 5.92
CA TRP A 92 2.54 5.06 6.45
C TRP A 92 2.36 5.52 7.89
N ALA A 93 1.23 6.15 8.21
CA ALA A 93 0.89 6.55 9.57
C ALA A 93 0.83 5.32 10.51
N MET A 94 0.26 4.20 10.04
CA MET A 94 0.23 2.96 10.81
C MET A 94 1.64 2.39 11.02
N LYS A 95 2.46 2.28 9.96
CA LYS A 95 3.85 1.82 10.06
C LYS A 95 4.65 2.70 11.02
N SER A 96 4.56 4.02 10.90
CA SER A 96 5.27 4.97 11.77
C SER A 96 4.88 4.81 13.24
N ARG A 97 3.58 4.68 13.54
CA ARG A 97 3.09 4.41 14.91
C ARG A 97 3.65 3.12 15.49
N ILE A 98 3.64 2.03 14.72
CA ILE A 98 4.19 0.74 15.17
C ILE A 98 5.70 0.85 15.38
N THR A 99 6.43 1.46 14.44
CA THR A 99 7.87 1.68 14.56
C THR A 99 8.21 2.53 15.78
N TRP A 100 7.43 3.57 16.06
CA TRP A 100 7.60 4.37 17.27
C TRP A 100 7.38 3.55 18.54
N LEU A 101 6.30 2.76 18.60
CA LEU A 101 6.02 1.90 19.76
C LEU A 101 7.12 0.85 20.00
N VAL A 102 7.72 0.32 18.93
CA VAL A 102 8.73 -0.73 19.02
C VAL A 102 10.14 -0.19 19.25
N LYS A 103 10.50 0.95 18.63
CA LYS A 103 11.88 1.48 18.59
C LYS A 103 12.06 2.81 19.32
N GLY A 104 11.00 3.48 19.75
CA GLY A 104 11.04 4.77 20.46
C GLY A 104 11.39 5.99 19.61
N ILE A 105 11.63 5.84 18.30
CA ILE A 105 12.02 6.94 17.40
C ILE A 105 10.80 7.44 16.62
N PRO A 106 10.44 8.75 16.71
CA PRO A 106 9.34 9.30 15.94
C PRO A 106 9.73 9.43 14.47
N VAL A 107 9.13 8.61 13.60
CA VAL A 107 9.30 8.72 12.14
C VAL A 107 8.24 9.65 11.59
N PHE A 108 8.49 10.97 11.66
CA PHE A 108 7.76 11.97 10.89
C PHE A 108 8.60 12.36 9.67
N ILE A 109 8.53 11.55 8.61
CA ILE A 109 9.02 11.95 7.28
C ILE A 109 7.85 11.74 6.32
N ILE A 110 7.34 12.84 5.78
CA ILE A 110 6.34 12.84 4.70
C ILE A 110 7.05 12.29 3.45
N PRO A 111 6.65 11.13 2.89
CA PRO A 111 7.36 10.55 1.77
C PRO A 111 6.83 11.19 0.47
N ARG A 112 7.40 12.32 0.04
CA ARG A 112 7.27 12.77 -1.37
C ARG A 112 8.43 12.35 -2.25
N ARG A 113 9.50 11.78 -1.71
CA ARG A 113 10.67 11.34 -2.47
C ARG A 113 11.47 10.38 -1.57
N TRP A 114 12.03 9.31 -2.13
CA TRP A 114 12.82 8.23 -1.47
C TRP A 114 12.00 7.16 -0.74
N SER A 115 12.27 5.85 -0.83
CA SER A 115 13.28 5.06 -1.53
C SER A 115 12.66 3.71 -1.87
N VAL A 116 12.81 3.25 -3.11
CA VAL A 116 12.39 1.91 -3.54
C VAL A 116 13.46 0.84 -3.19
N GLU A 117 14.59 1.21 -2.57
CA GLU A 117 15.76 0.32 -2.52
C GLU A 117 16.13 -0.27 -1.15
N GLU A 118 15.60 0.20 -0.01
CA GLU A 118 16.21 -0.16 1.29
C GLU A 118 15.52 -1.30 2.07
N GLU A 119 14.26 -1.66 1.79
CA GLU A 119 13.59 -2.74 2.55
C GLU A 119 13.77 -4.16 1.95
N THR A 120 14.39 -4.31 0.77
CA THR A 120 14.71 -5.64 0.21
C THR A 120 16.08 -6.17 0.59
N ASN A 121 16.94 -5.38 1.25
CA ASN A 121 18.35 -5.74 1.47
C ASN A 121 18.78 -5.82 2.95
N SER A 122 17.85 -5.85 3.91
CA SER A 122 18.17 -6.03 5.35
C SER A 122 17.70 -7.36 5.93
N LEU A 123 17.31 -8.33 5.09
CA LEU A 123 17.04 -9.72 5.48
C LEU A 123 17.69 -10.71 4.51
N ALA A 124 18.94 -10.44 4.14
CA ALA A 124 19.89 -11.46 3.70
C ALA A 124 20.82 -11.79 4.88
#